data_AF-A0A3C1I4D2-F1
#
_entry.id   AF-A0A3C1I4D2-F1
#
_cell.length_a   1.000
_cell.length_b   1.000
_cell.length_c   1.000
_cell.angle_alpha   90.00
_cell.angle_beta   90.00
_cell.angle_gamma   90.00
#
_symmetry.space_group_name_H-M   'P 1'
#
loop_
_entity.id
_entity.type
_entity.pdbx_description
1 polymer ?
#
loop_
_entity_poly.entity_id
_entity_poly.type
_entity_poly.pdbx_seq_one_letter_code
_entity_poly.pdbx_strand_id
1 'polypeptide(L)'
;MRRTFRFVRNVIFVLLLFALLFAYAMFQGGFTSWFLFYGFLPIFLYLIGFAFYPISKWKVERKSLKHVVATGDQITVTIQIRRRFPFPIYYCVMEEVFPDTLNRVDTRHTKYQYLEHPNKLYKGRQIKKLIFPWFKRKIDITYNLGQLPRGNHVLPAVRVRTGDIFGLIKKEHVYPATTELMVYPIERPVHLVEKMNSYEQGSISSFAMHLKNTNVASGVREYKPGDKFSWIDWKQTAKKSNVMTKEFEQEKSTDTLIILDSCYYDGMNLLAYEATVEMSISLMDTIRKQASQVGFLSIGADTVLFPVKHDPMKMEWIRKHLTQIQPGTTKPFASKLKEEMTKITSSIYVVIVTTHLDEQLIETLQHVRLRDKKAMIIFIQAEKRITALEHQLIQRLRNDGVGVCVLTEKELVMDPVEVITW
;
A
#
# COMPACT_ATOMS: atom_id res chain seq x y z
N MET A 1 26.46 -30.06 -3.09
CA MET A 1 27.65 -30.91 -2.81
C MET A 1 28.68 -30.28 -1.85
N ARG A 2 29.15 -29.04 -2.04
CA ARG A 2 30.22 -28.44 -1.20
C ARG A 2 29.94 -28.35 0.32
N ARG A 3 28.68 -28.13 0.74
CA ARG A 3 28.31 -28.02 2.17
C ARG A 3 28.33 -29.37 2.90
N THR A 4 27.76 -30.41 2.29
CA THR A 4 27.76 -31.77 2.83
C THR A 4 29.17 -32.33 2.94
N PHE A 5 30.01 -32.11 1.93
CA PHE A 5 31.43 -32.49 1.97
C PHE A 5 32.19 -31.81 3.12
N ARG A 6 31.99 -30.50 3.32
CA ARG A 6 32.59 -29.76 4.43
C ARG A 6 32.13 -30.28 5.79
N PHE A 7 30.84 -30.60 5.93
CA PHE A 7 30.31 -31.20 7.16
C PHE A 7 30.97 -32.54 7.46
N VAL A 8 30.99 -33.47 6.49
CA VAL A 8 31.59 -34.81 6.65
C VAL A 8 33.08 -34.71 6.98
N ARG A 9 33.83 -33.89 6.25
CA ARG A 9 35.26 -33.66 6.51
C ARG A 9 35.50 -33.15 7.93
N ASN A 10 34.71 -32.19 8.39
CA ASN A 10 34.88 -31.60 9.71
C ASN A 10 34.50 -32.59 10.83
N VAL A 11 33.51 -33.46 10.62
CA VAL A 11 33.18 -34.55 11.55
C VAL A 11 34.32 -35.58 11.60
N ILE A 12 34.87 -36.00 10.46
CA ILE A 12 36.03 -36.90 10.38
C ILE A 12 37.24 -36.28 11.08
N PHE A 13 37.49 -34.99 10.87
CA PHE A 13 38.57 -34.27 11.55
C PHE A 13 38.42 -34.31 13.08
N VAL A 14 37.21 -34.09 13.60
CA VAL A 14 36.95 -34.18 15.05
C VAL A 14 37.16 -35.60 15.58
N LEU A 15 36.74 -36.63 14.83
CA LEU A 15 36.97 -38.04 15.20
C LEU A 15 38.46 -38.40 15.19
N LEU A 16 39.20 -37.96 14.18
CA LEU A 16 40.64 -38.19 14.07
C LEU A 16 41.38 -37.50 15.21
N LEU A 17 41.06 -36.23 15.49
CA LEU A 17 41.65 -35.48 16.59
C LEU A 17 41.42 -36.18 17.94
N PHE A 18 40.21 -36.70 18.16
CA PHE A 18 39.90 -37.48 19.36
C PHE A 18 40.72 -38.78 19.43
N ALA A 19 40.81 -39.53 18.33
CA ALA A 19 41.60 -40.77 18.27
C ALA A 19 43.10 -40.51 18.48
N LEU A 20 43.63 -39.40 17.96
CA LEU A 20 45.03 -39.00 18.14
C LEU A 20 45.31 -38.62 19.59
N LEU A 21 44.43 -37.83 20.23
CA LEU A 21 44.56 -37.49 21.65
C LEU A 21 44.45 -38.73 22.55
N PHE A 22 43.58 -39.68 22.20
CA PHE A 22 43.49 -40.97 22.90
C PHE A 22 44.77 -41.79 22.76
N ALA A 23 45.29 -41.94 21.53
CA ALA A 23 46.54 -42.64 21.29
C ALA A 23 47.72 -41.99 22.05
N TYR A 24 47.82 -40.66 22.02
CA TYR A 24 48.82 -39.90 22.77
C TYR A 24 48.73 -40.17 24.29
N ALA A 25 47.52 -40.14 24.86
CA ALA A 25 47.30 -40.45 26.26
C ALA A 25 47.68 -41.90 26.63
N MET A 26 47.41 -42.85 25.73
CA MET A 26 47.68 -44.27 25.93
C MET A 26 49.18 -44.59 25.85
N PHE A 27 49.88 -44.08 24.83
CA PHE A 27 51.30 -44.40 24.58
C PHE A 27 52.28 -43.63 25.47
N GLN A 28 52.06 -42.33 25.70
CA GLN A 28 52.96 -41.54 26.57
C GLN A 28 52.66 -41.77 28.06
N GLY A 29 51.38 -41.99 28.41
CA GLY A 29 50.95 -42.06 29.79
C GLY A 29 51.14 -40.74 30.56
N GLY A 30 51.01 -40.82 31.88
CA GLY A 30 51.21 -39.69 32.79
C GLY A 30 50.00 -38.73 32.92
N PHE A 31 50.06 -37.87 33.95
CA PHE A 31 48.96 -36.96 34.30
C PHE A 31 48.57 -36.01 33.17
N THR A 32 49.55 -35.34 32.56
CA THR A 32 49.33 -34.30 31.53
C THR A 32 48.60 -34.83 30.30
N SER A 33 48.97 -36.02 29.81
CA SER A 33 48.38 -36.61 28.61
C SER A 33 46.92 -37.01 28.83
N TRP A 34 46.62 -37.62 29.98
CA TRP A 34 45.24 -37.93 30.38
C TRP A 34 44.41 -36.68 30.67
N PHE A 35 45.00 -35.65 31.28
CA PHE A 35 44.33 -34.36 31.51
C PHE A 35 43.87 -33.72 30.19
N LEU A 36 44.73 -33.69 29.17
CA LEU A 36 44.38 -33.14 27.85
C LEU A 36 43.25 -33.93 27.18
N PHE A 37 43.31 -35.26 27.25
CA PHE A 37 42.26 -36.13 26.69
C PHE A 37 40.92 -35.91 27.39
N TYR A 38 40.88 -35.96 28.72
CA TYR A 38 39.65 -35.75 29.49
C TYR A 38 39.14 -34.31 29.40
N GLY A 39 40.02 -33.31 29.23
CA GLY A 39 39.64 -31.93 28.95
C GLY A 39 38.95 -31.76 27.60
N PHE A 40 39.38 -32.51 26.57
CA PHE A 40 38.75 -32.49 25.25
C PHE A 40 37.49 -33.36 25.16
N LEU A 41 37.36 -34.41 25.97
CA LEU A 41 36.22 -35.32 26.00
C LEU A 41 34.84 -34.62 26.03
N PRO A 42 34.55 -33.63 26.91
CA PRO A 42 33.25 -32.96 26.91
C PRO A 42 33.01 -32.14 25.62
N ILE A 43 34.06 -31.53 25.06
CA ILE A 43 33.99 -30.81 23.78
C ILE A 43 33.67 -31.78 22.65
N PHE A 44 34.34 -32.93 22.63
CA PHE A 44 34.10 -33.98 21.66
C PHE A 44 32.66 -34.50 21.71
N LEU A 45 32.17 -34.86 22.91
CA LEU A 45 30.79 -35.32 23.10
C LEU A 45 29.77 -34.26 22.67
N TYR A 46 30.05 -32.99 22.96
CA TYR A 46 29.23 -31.88 22.49
C TYR A 46 29.19 -31.78 20.96
N LEU A 47 30.36 -31.81 20.29
CA LEU A 47 30.45 -31.69 18.84
C LEU A 47 29.77 -32.85 18.13
N ILE A 48 29.96 -34.08 18.61
CA ILE A 48 29.30 -35.27 18.08
C ILE A 48 27.79 -35.20 18.31
N GLY A 49 27.36 -34.88 19.53
CA GLY A 49 25.93 -34.68 19.84
C GLY A 49 25.29 -33.61 18.96
N PHE A 50 25.99 -32.49 18.75
CA PHE A 50 25.54 -31.42 17.86
C PHE A 50 25.52 -31.85 16.39
N ALA A 51 26.47 -32.67 15.93
CA ALA A 51 26.52 -33.22 14.57
C ALA A 51 25.29 -34.07 14.25
N PHE A 52 24.81 -34.89 15.19
CA PHE A 52 23.61 -35.72 15.02
C PHE A 52 22.30 -35.04 15.40
N TYR A 53 22.37 -33.88 16.06
CA TYR A 53 21.17 -33.14 16.49
C TYR A 53 20.29 -32.69 15.30
N PRO A 54 19.02 -33.14 15.18
CA PRO A 54 18.19 -32.90 14.00
C PRO A 54 17.48 -31.54 14.06
N ILE A 55 18.14 -30.49 13.56
CA ILE A 55 17.54 -29.14 13.53
C ILE A 55 16.26 -29.10 12.69
N SER A 56 16.16 -29.89 11.62
CA SER A 56 14.98 -29.94 10.73
C SER A 56 13.67 -30.32 11.43
N LYS A 57 13.75 -30.97 12.60
CA LYS A 57 12.58 -31.39 13.39
C LYS A 57 12.04 -30.29 14.32
N TRP A 58 12.57 -29.06 14.24
CA TRP A 58 11.99 -27.94 14.98
C TRP A 58 10.67 -27.51 14.36
N LYS A 59 9.79 -27.01 15.21
CA LYS A 59 8.53 -26.42 14.78
C LYS A 59 8.68 -24.90 14.86
N VAL A 60 8.62 -24.24 13.71
CA VAL A 60 8.75 -22.79 13.58
C VAL A 60 7.45 -22.24 13.01
N GLU A 61 6.80 -21.35 13.75
CA GLU A 61 5.50 -20.77 13.37
C GLU A 61 5.55 -19.25 13.54
N ARG A 62 4.86 -18.51 12.66
CA ARG A 62 4.60 -17.07 12.84
C ARG A 62 3.29 -16.92 13.60
N LYS A 63 3.33 -16.34 14.80
CA LYS A 63 2.17 -16.29 15.72
C LYS A 63 1.36 -15.01 15.65
N SER A 64 2.02 -13.90 15.36
CA SER A 64 1.38 -12.59 15.36
C SER A 64 1.83 -11.87 14.12
N LEU A 65 0.96 -11.86 13.13
CA LEU A 65 0.99 -10.96 12.00
C LEU A 65 -0.42 -10.39 11.94
N LYS A 66 -0.57 -9.06 12.08
CA LYS A 66 -1.86 -8.45 11.74
C LYS A 66 -2.06 -8.68 10.24
N HIS A 67 -3.15 -9.35 9.88
CA HIS A 67 -3.40 -9.75 8.48
C HIS A 67 -3.69 -8.54 7.59
N VAL A 68 -4.10 -7.40 8.18
CA VAL A 68 -4.52 -6.19 7.48
C VAL A 68 -3.84 -4.98 8.12
N VAL A 69 -3.12 -4.21 7.31
CA VAL A 69 -2.26 -3.10 7.75
C VAL A 69 -2.29 -1.99 6.70
N ALA A 70 -2.18 -0.72 7.08
CA ALA A 70 -2.10 0.37 6.13
C ALA A 70 -0.68 0.51 5.54
N THR A 71 -0.59 1.00 4.30
CA THR A 71 0.68 1.23 3.62
C THR A 71 1.62 2.12 4.43
N GLY A 72 2.88 1.72 4.53
CA GLY A 72 3.91 2.44 5.30
C GLY A 72 3.91 2.19 6.82
N ASP A 73 2.94 1.47 7.38
CA ASP A 73 2.91 1.13 8.81
C ASP A 73 4.02 0.16 9.22
N GLN A 74 4.27 0.09 10.53
CA GLN A 74 5.15 -0.88 11.15
C GLN A 74 4.35 -2.00 11.80
N ILE A 75 4.72 -3.24 11.48
CA ILE A 75 4.10 -4.43 12.06
C ILE A 75 5.13 -5.15 12.91
N THR A 76 4.67 -5.61 14.06
CA THR A 76 5.47 -6.44 14.96
C THR A 76 5.19 -7.90 14.64
N VAL A 77 6.20 -8.59 14.12
CA VAL A 77 6.09 -10.01 13.79
C VAL A 77 6.75 -10.84 14.87
N THR A 78 6.00 -11.82 15.39
CA THR A 78 6.50 -12.76 16.41
C THR A 78 6.65 -14.15 15.82
N ILE A 79 7.90 -14.64 15.75
CA ILE A 79 8.25 -16.01 15.37
C ILE A 79 8.43 -16.84 16.63
N GLN A 80 7.74 -17.97 16.69
CA GLN A 80 7.88 -18.95 17.75
C GLN A 80 8.65 -20.17 17.25
N ILE A 81 9.76 -20.48 17.90
CA ILE A 81 10.57 -21.68 17.65
C ILE A 81 10.35 -22.66 18.82
N ARG A 82 9.87 -23.86 18.51
CA ARG A 82 9.75 -24.98 19.45
C ARG A 82 10.68 -26.12 19.05
N ARG A 83 11.47 -26.57 20.02
CA ARG A 83 12.43 -27.67 19.86
C ARG A 83 11.90 -28.91 20.54
N ARG A 84 11.95 -30.05 19.83
CA ARG A 84 11.52 -31.36 20.36
C ARG A 84 12.42 -31.83 21.51
N PHE A 85 13.74 -31.70 21.34
CA PHE A 85 14.73 -32.07 22.34
C PHE A 85 15.57 -30.83 22.72
N PRO A 86 15.69 -30.49 24.02
CA PRO A 86 16.59 -29.44 24.46
C PRO A 86 18.04 -29.91 24.28
N PHE A 87 18.83 -29.15 23.53
CA PHE A 87 20.26 -29.37 23.34
C PHE A 87 20.96 -28.01 23.52
N PRO A 88 22.16 -27.95 24.12
CA PRO A 88 22.86 -26.69 24.43
C PRO A 88 23.38 -26.01 23.16
N ILE A 89 22.47 -25.41 22.40
CA ILE A 89 22.81 -24.68 21.19
C ILE A 89 23.34 -23.32 21.62
N TYR A 90 24.59 -23.05 21.26
CA TYR A 90 25.25 -21.80 21.63
C TYR A 90 24.54 -20.60 20.99
N TYR A 91 24.43 -20.60 19.66
CA TYR A 91 23.75 -19.54 18.93
C TYR A 91 22.84 -20.07 17.82
N CYS A 92 21.86 -19.24 17.50
CA CYS A 92 20.94 -19.43 16.39
C CYS A 92 20.72 -18.08 15.72
N VAL A 93 20.97 -18.00 14.42
CA VAL A 93 20.61 -16.86 13.58
C VAL A 93 19.32 -17.21 12.86
N MET A 94 18.27 -16.48 13.18
CA MET A 94 17.03 -16.51 12.43
C MET A 94 17.08 -15.44 11.33
N GLU A 95 16.76 -15.83 10.10
CA GLU A 95 16.66 -14.98 8.93
C GLU A 95 15.28 -15.15 8.30
N GLU A 96 14.55 -14.04 8.15
CA GLU A 96 13.26 -14.04 7.45
C GLU A 96 13.48 -14.07 5.94
N VAL A 97 12.74 -14.92 5.22
CA VAL A 97 12.80 -14.98 3.76
C VAL A 97 11.69 -14.10 3.20
N PHE A 98 12.07 -13.02 2.52
CA PHE A 98 11.12 -12.07 1.93
C PHE A 98 10.84 -12.38 0.46
N PRO A 99 9.58 -12.19 -0.01
CA PRO A 99 9.27 -12.13 -1.43
C PRO A 99 9.77 -10.84 -2.07
N ASP A 100 9.93 -10.85 -3.40
CA ASP A 100 10.39 -9.67 -4.15
C ASP A 100 9.40 -8.50 -4.05
N THR A 101 8.11 -8.78 -3.86
CA THR A 101 7.06 -7.77 -3.67
C THR A 101 7.30 -6.87 -2.46
N LEU A 102 8.04 -7.35 -1.44
CA LEU A 102 8.40 -6.56 -0.26
C LEU A 102 9.72 -5.80 -0.44
N ASN A 103 10.49 -6.00 -1.50
CA ASN A 103 11.74 -5.26 -1.70
C ASN A 103 11.52 -3.78 -2.06
N ARG A 104 10.30 -3.38 -2.43
CA ARG A 104 9.93 -1.98 -2.55
C ARG A 104 9.66 -1.39 -1.16
N VAL A 105 10.21 -0.20 -0.92
CA VAL A 105 10.07 0.53 0.34
C VAL A 105 8.99 1.59 0.17
N ASP A 106 8.04 1.63 1.10
CA ASP A 106 6.98 2.62 1.13
C ASP A 106 7.15 3.58 2.31
N THR A 107 7.51 4.83 2.01
CA THR A 107 7.69 5.89 3.01
C THR A 107 6.49 6.84 3.06
N ARG A 108 5.28 6.34 2.74
CA ARG A 108 4.04 7.14 2.64
C ARG A 108 4.23 8.28 1.62
N HIS A 109 3.74 9.49 1.90
CA HIS A 109 3.79 10.62 0.95
C HIS A 109 5.23 11.00 0.51
N THR A 110 6.24 10.80 1.37
CA THR A 110 7.63 11.17 1.02
C THR A 110 8.21 10.35 -0.13
N LYS A 111 7.64 9.18 -0.44
CA LYS A 111 8.12 8.34 -1.55
C LYS A 111 8.00 9.05 -2.90
N TYR A 112 7.04 9.96 -3.03
CA TYR A 112 6.78 10.70 -4.28
C TYR A 112 7.88 11.70 -4.62
N GLN A 113 8.80 12.04 -3.68
CA GLN A 113 10.03 12.76 -4.00
C GLN A 113 10.91 12.01 -5.03
N TYR A 114 10.71 10.69 -5.15
CA TYR A 114 11.43 9.82 -6.08
C TYR A 114 10.62 9.49 -7.34
N LEU A 115 9.60 10.29 -7.70
CA LEU A 115 8.81 10.09 -8.93
C LEU A 115 9.70 9.98 -10.17
N GLU A 116 10.75 10.80 -10.28
CA GLU A 116 11.72 10.72 -11.38
C GLU A 116 12.59 9.45 -11.34
N HIS A 117 12.90 8.95 -10.14
CA HIS A 117 13.83 7.83 -9.94
C HIS A 117 13.26 6.75 -9.00
N PRO A 118 12.22 6.00 -9.42
CA PRO A 118 11.57 4.99 -8.58
C PRO A 118 12.52 3.88 -8.08
N ASN A 119 13.61 3.64 -8.81
CA ASN A 119 14.61 2.62 -8.47
C ASN A 119 15.26 2.85 -7.09
N LYS A 120 15.30 4.09 -6.59
CA LYS A 120 15.82 4.40 -5.24
C LYS A 120 14.99 3.78 -4.12
N LEU A 121 13.74 3.40 -4.39
CA LEU A 121 12.84 2.75 -3.43
C LEU A 121 13.02 1.23 -3.37
N TYR A 122 13.86 0.63 -4.22
CA TYR A 122 14.14 -0.81 -4.17
C TYR A 122 15.30 -1.10 -3.24
N LYS A 123 15.01 -1.80 -2.14
CA LYS A 123 16.00 -2.23 -1.16
C LYS A 123 15.72 -3.67 -0.73
N GLY A 124 16.70 -4.54 -0.96
CA GLY A 124 16.64 -5.93 -0.50
C GLY A 124 16.46 -5.98 1.02
N ARG A 125 15.33 -6.49 1.50
CA ARG A 125 15.07 -6.61 2.93
C ARG A 125 15.84 -7.81 3.50
N GLN A 126 16.57 -7.57 4.57
CA GLN A 126 17.19 -8.64 5.35
C GLN A 126 16.93 -8.40 6.82
N ILE A 127 16.25 -9.35 7.45
CA ILE A 127 16.04 -9.36 8.90
C ILE A 127 16.78 -10.56 9.45
N LYS A 128 17.83 -10.29 10.22
CA LYS A 128 18.65 -11.29 10.91
C LYS A 128 18.56 -11.03 12.41
N LYS A 129 18.19 -12.05 13.18
CA LYS A 129 18.17 -12.00 14.65
C LYS A 129 19.05 -13.09 15.21
N LEU A 130 20.03 -12.70 16.00
CA LEU A 130 20.89 -13.60 16.75
C LEU A 130 20.21 -13.94 18.08
N ILE A 131 20.13 -15.21 18.40
CA ILE A 131 19.52 -15.75 19.60
C ILE A 131 20.53 -16.67 20.26
N PHE A 132 20.46 -16.78 21.59
CA PHE A 132 21.23 -17.75 22.39
C PHE A 132 20.27 -18.77 23.02
N PRO A 133 19.86 -19.79 22.23
CA PRO A 133 18.97 -20.88 22.59
C PRO A 133 19.22 -21.57 23.93
N TRP A 134 20.48 -21.93 24.21
CA TRP A 134 20.88 -22.86 25.26
C TRP A 134 19.88 -24.04 25.38
N PHE A 135 19.52 -24.45 26.59
CA PHE A 135 18.54 -25.53 26.85
C PHE A 135 17.05 -25.13 26.68
N LYS A 136 16.73 -23.89 26.28
CA LYS A 136 15.31 -23.45 26.20
C LYS A 136 14.55 -24.25 25.14
N ARG A 137 13.40 -24.85 25.47
CA ARG A 137 12.60 -25.59 24.47
C ARG A 137 11.75 -24.68 23.58
N LYS A 138 11.37 -23.52 24.09
CA LYS A 138 10.53 -22.52 23.43
C LYS A 138 11.27 -21.19 23.39
N ILE A 139 11.26 -20.55 22.23
CA ILE A 139 11.84 -19.24 21.99
C ILE A 139 10.82 -18.43 21.21
N ASP A 140 10.52 -17.23 21.69
CA ASP A 140 9.72 -16.26 20.97
C ASP A 140 10.64 -15.11 20.55
N ILE A 141 10.62 -14.76 19.27
CA ILE A 141 11.48 -13.76 18.66
C ILE A 141 10.61 -12.74 17.97
N THR A 142 10.84 -11.47 18.31
CA THR A 142 10.07 -10.36 17.78
C THR A 142 10.94 -9.48 16.89
N TYR A 143 10.40 -9.06 15.75
CA TYR A 143 11.02 -8.05 14.91
C TYR A 143 9.97 -7.12 14.31
N ASN A 144 10.40 -5.90 14.00
CA ASN A 144 9.53 -4.90 13.37
C ASN A 144 9.76 -4.92 11.86
N LEU A 145 8.67 -4.95 11.11
CA LEU A 145 8.67 -4.84 9.65
C LEU A 145 7.90 -3.56 9.30
N GLY A 146 8.63 -2.54 8.85
CA GLY A 146 8.06 -1.23 8.49
C GLY A 146 8.06 -0.95 7.00
N GLN A 147 7.53 0.20 6.60
CA GLN A 147 7.61 0.73 5.24
C GLN A 147 7.04 -0.23 4.19
N LEU A 148 5.94 -0.90 4.52
CA LEU A 148 5.33 -1.93 3.71
C LEU A 148 4.67 -1.32 2.46
N PRO A 149 5.00 -1.79 1.24
CA PRO A 149 4.29 -1.39 0.03
C PRO A 149 2.86 -1.94 0.03
N ARG A 150 1.97 -1.27 -0.69
CA ARG A 150 0.60 -1.75 -0.96
C ARG A 150 0.66 -3.10 -1.67
N GLY A 151 -0.21 -4.02 -1.27
CA GLY A 151 -0.38 -5.30 -1.98
C GLY A 151 -0.66 -6.48 -1.06
N ASN A 152 -0.85 -7.64 -1.70
CA ASN A 152 -0.82 -8.93 -1.01
C ASN A 152 0.62 -9.46 -1.05
N HIS A 153 1.18 -9.73 0.12
CA HIS A 153 2.53 -10.26 0.27
C HIS A 153 2.49 -11.60 0.98
N VAL A 154 3.23 -12.57 0.46
CA VAL A 154 3.35 -13.89 1.06
C VAL A 154 4.74 -14.05 1.64
N LEU A 155 4.84 -14.26 2.95
CA LEU A 155 6.10 -14.57 3.64
C LEU A 155 6.31 -16.10 3.59
N PRO A 156 7.18 -16.64 2.72
CA PRO A 156 7.23 -18.07 2.45
C PRO A 156 7.76 -18.90 3.61
N ALA A 157 8.89 -18.50 4.20
CA ALA A 157 9.65 -19.37 5.08
C ALA A 157 10.57 -18.61 6.02
N VAL A 158 10.91 -19.24 7.15
CA VAL A 158 11.93 -18.74 8.08
C VAL A 158 13.17 -19.61 7.94
N ARG A 159 14.31 -18.99 7.68
CA ARG A 159 15.60 -19.67 7.62
C ARG A 159 16.28 -19.59 8.98
N VAL A 160 16.78 -20.71 9.46
CA VAL A 160 17.54 -20.78 10.71
C VAL A 160 18.92 -21.35 10.43
N ARG A 161 19.94 -20.66 10.95
CA ARG A 161 21.33 -21.08 10.92
C ARG A 161 21.85 -21.23 12.34
N THR A 162 22.54 -22.31 12.63
CA THR A 162 23.18 -22.55 13.93
C THR A 162 24.54 -23.19 13.72
N GLY A 163 25.42 -23.06 14.70
CA GLY A 163 26.71 -23.72 14.69
C GLY A 163 27.26 -23.91 16.10
N ASP A 164 28.35 -24.66 16.18
CA ASP A 164 29.15 -24.79 17.39
C ASP A 164 30.03 -23.55 17.63
N ILE A 165 30.64 -23.49 18.81
CA ILE A 165 31.49 -22.38 19.26
C ILE A 165 32.78 -22.27 18.43
N PHE A 166 33.31 -23.39 17.92
CA PHE A 166 34.52 -23.44 17.10
C PHE A 166 34.24 -23.25 15.60
N GLY A 167 32.96 -23.22 15.20
CA GLY A 167 32.54 -23.06 13.81
C GLY A 167 32.85 -24.26 12.90
N LEU A 168 33.19 -25.41 13.48
CA LEU A 168 33.49 -26.65 12.77
C LEU A 168 32.23 -27.25 12.12
N ILE A 169 31.10 -27.15 12.77
CA ILE A 169 29.82 -27.69 12.34
C ILE A 169 28.83 -26.53 12.22
N LYS A 170 28.40 -26.27 10.99
CA LYS A 170 27.35 -25.29 10.69
C LYS A 170 26.16 -26.02 10.11
N LYS A 171 24.97 -25.73 10.63
CA LYS A 171 23.70 -26.30 10.18
C LYS A 171 22.75 -25.18 9.76
N GLU A 172 22.04 -25.40 8.66
CA GLU A 172 21.04 -24.49 8.13
C GLU A 172 19.80 -25.27 7.74
N HIS A 173 18.63 -24.75 8.10
CA HIS A 173 17.36 -25.30 7.66
C HIS A 173 16.37 -24.17 7.36
N VAL A 174 15.52 -24.37 6.36
CA VAL A 174 14.47 -23.43 5.95
C VAL A 174 13.15 -24.07 6.33
N TYR A 175 12.43 -23.45 7.26
CA TYR A 175 11.12 -23.93 7.72
C TYR A 175 10.03 -23.23 6.91
N PRO A 176 9.17 -23.98 6.19
CA PRO A 176 8.01 -23.41 5.55
C PRO A 176 7.07 -22.88 6.65
N ALA A 177 6.71 -21.61 6.56
CA ALA A 177 5.91 -20.94 7.58
C ALA A 177 4.89 -19.99 6.96
N THR A 178 4.46 -20.25 5.71
CA THR A 178 3.68 -19.36 4.85
C THR A 178 2.67 -18.51 5.59
N THR A 179 2.79 -17.19 5.47
CA THR A 179 1.86 -16.23 6.09
C THR A 179 1.54 -15.13 5.09
N GLU A 180 0.27 -14.82 4.93
CA GLU A 180 -0.21 -13.75 4.06
C GLU A 180 -0.30 -12.43 4.82
N LEU A 181 0.14 -11.35 4.16
CA LEU A 181 0.12 -9.98 4.64
C LEU A 181 -0.60 -9.12 3.61
N MET A 182 -1.76 -8.58 3.98
CA MET A 182 -2.52 -7.66 3.13
C MET A 182 -2.25 -6.22 3.57
N VAL A 183 -1.75 -5.40 2.65
CA VAL A 183 -1.40 -4.01 2.90
C VAL A 183 -2.32 -3.09 2.10
N TYR A 184 -3.19 -2.36 2.81
CA TYR A 184 -4.15 -1.43 2.24
C TYR A 184 -3.51 -0.14 1.73
N PRO A 185 -3.98 0.43 0.61
CA PRO A 185 -3.53 1.76 0.18
C PRO A 185 -3.75 2.76 1.30
N ILE A 186 -2.84 3.73 1.44
CA ILE A 186 -2.99 4.78 2.44
C ILE A 186 -4.04 5.80 1.98
N GLU A 187 -4.92 6.17 2.90
CA GLU A 187 -5.88 7.27 2.75
C GLU A 187 -5.23 8.54 3.31
N ARG A 188 -5.17 9.59 2.50
CA ARG A 188 -4.65 10.90 2.91
C ARG A 188 -5.74 11.97 2.79
N PRO A 189 -5.74 12.99 3.66
CA PRO A 189 -6.67 14.09 3.50
C PRO A 189 -6.39 14.82 2.17
N VAL A 190 -7.45 15.06 1.41
CA VAL A 190 -7.40 15.81 0.15
C VAL A 190 -8.09 17.14 0.36
N HIS A 191 -7.40 18.22 0.01
CA HIS A 191 -7.98 19.56 -0.02
C HIS A 191 -8.32 19.92 -1.46
N LEU A 192 -9.61 19.94 -1.77
CA LEU A 192 -10.08 20.43 -3.06
C LEU A 192 -10.09 21.96 -3.03
N VAL A 193 -9.21 22.58 -3.81
CA VAL A 193 -9.05 24.04 -3.88
C VAL A 193 -9.64 24.51 -5.21
N GLU A 194 -10.65 25.36 -5.13
CA GLU A 194 -11.25 26.00 -6.30
C GLU A 194 -10.56 27.34 -6.54
N LYS A 195 -9.89 27.50 -7.69
CA LYS A 195 -9.47 28.82 -8.15
C LYS A 195 -10.60 29.42 -8.97
N MET A 196 -11.31 30.38 -8.39
CA MET A 196 -12.20 31.26 -9.15
C MET A 196 -11.33 32.17 -10.03
N ASN A 197 -11.26 31.89 -11.33
CA ASN A 197 -10.85 32.90 -12.30
C ASN A 197 -11.96 33.95 -12.41
N SER A 198 -11.97 34.89 -11.46
CA SER A 198 -12.80 36.07 -11.49
C SER A 198 -12.24 37.06 -12.52
N TYR A 199 -12.50 36.85 -13.81
CA TYR A 199 -12.31 37.89 -14.83
C TYR A 199 -13.33 37.90 -15.98
N GLU A 200 -14.33 37.03 -16.00
CA GLU A 200 -15.43 37.16 -16.97
C GLU A 200 -16.79 37.27 -16.29
N GLN A 201 -17.46 38.35 -16.66
CA GLN A 201 -18.71 38.86 -16.13
C GLN A 201 -19.85 37.89 -16.48
N GLY A 202 -20.41 37.21 -15.49
CA GLY A 202 -21.77 36.65 -15.56
C GLY A 202 -21.92 35.13 -15.70
N SER A 203 -20.85 34.33 -15.82
CA SER A 203 -20.95 32.87 -15.73
C SER A 203 -20.34 32.38 -14.42
N ILE A 204 -21.19 31.91 -13.50
CA ILE A 204 -20.78 31.19 -12.29
C ILE A 204 -19.84 30.06 -12.74
N SER A 205 -18.66 29.98 -12.12
CA SER A 205 -17.64 28.97 -12.42
C SER A 205 -18.27 27.57 -12.41
N SER A 206 -18.46 26.99 -13.59
CA SER A 206 -19.11 25.68 -13.78
C SER A 206 -18.33 24.52 -13.16
N PHE A 207 -17.10 24.80 -12.69
CA PHE A 207 -16.16 23.83 -12.15
C PHE A 207 -16.26 23.59 -10.65
N ALA A 208 -17.05 24.38 -9.93
CA ALA A 208 -17.21 24.18 -8.51
C ALA A 208 -17.83 22.80 -8.23
N MET A 209 -17.10 21.96 -7.51
CA MET A 209 -17.65 20.73 -6.98
C MET A 209 -18.41 21.17 -5.73
N HIS A 210 -19.69 21.52 -5.92
CA HIS A 210 -20.58 21.95 -4.84
C HIS A 210 -20.81 20.78 -3.87
N LEU A 211 -19.83 20.56 -3.02
CA LEU A 211 -19.75 19.49 -2.01
C LEU A 211 -20.40 19.90 -0.69
N LYS A 212 -20.71 21.19 -0.55
CA LYS A 212 -21.41 21.72 0.61
C LYS A 212 -22.88 21.88 0.28
N ASN A 213 -23.72 21.21 1.06
CA ASN A 213 -25.13 21.53 1.17
C ASN A 213 -25.24 22.92 1.81
N THR A 214 -25.12 23.98 1.01
CA THR A 214 -25.47 25.31 1.49
C THR A 214 -26.96 25.50 1.31
N ASN A 215 -27.67 25.70 2.42
CA ASN A 215 -29.05 26.20 2.40
C ASN A 215 -29.00 27.66 1.93
N VAL A 216 -28.82 27.88 0.64
CA VAL A 216 -28.91 29.20 0.03
C VAL A 216 -30.40 29.53 -0.07
N ALA A 217 -30.79 30.68 0.48
CA ALA A 217 -32.16 31.16 0.36
C ALA A 217 -32.42 31.53 -1.11
N SER A 218 -33.15 30.69 -1.83
CA SER A 218 -33.45 30.87 -3.25
C SER A 218 -34.71 31.70 -3.46
N GLY A 219 -35.60 31.75 -2.47
CA GLY A 219 -36.88 32.44 -2.55
C GLY A 219 -37.48 32.77 -1.20
N VAL A 220 -38.68 33.33 -1.23
CA VAL A 220 -39.44 33.66 -0.02
C VAL A 220 -40.90 33.30 -0.25
N ARG A 221 -41.46 32.48 0.62
CA ARG A 221 -42.86 32.03 0.57
C ARG A 221 -43.62 32.43 1.83
N GLU A 222 -44.94 32.36 1.78
CA GLU A 222 -45.77 32.60 2.96
C GLU A 222 -45.52 31.51 4.02
N TYR A 223 -45.47 31.93 5.29
CA TYR A 223 -45.26 31.06 6.44
C TYR A 223 -46.39 30.04 6.56
N LYS A 224 -46.02 28.77 6.76
CA LYS A 224 -46.98 27.71 7.07
C LYS A 224 -46.76 27.21 8.51
N PRO A 225 -47.83 26.90 9.26
CA PRO A 225 -47.71 26.29 10.58
C PRO A 225 -46.82 25.02 10.51
N GLY A 226 -45.68 25.05 11.21
CA GLY A 226 -44.66 23.99 11.17
C GLY A 226 -43.29 24.47 10.68
N ASP A 227 -43.21 25.64 10.03
CA ASP A 227 -41.95 26.26 9.65
C ASP A 227 -41.19 26.78 10.89
N LYS A 228 -39.86 26.64 10.89
CA LYS A 228 -39.03 27.11 12.01
C LYS A 228 -39.03 28.65 12.06
N PHE A 229 -39.21 29.23 13.25
CA PHE A 229 -39.14 30.69 13.44
C PHE A 229 -37.81 31.30 12.99
N SER A 230 -36.70 30.55 13.06
CA SER A 230 -35.38 31.01 12.58
C SER A 230 -35.29 31.19 11.06
N TRP A 231 -36.28 30.69 10.31
CA TRP A 231 -36.36 30.80 8.86
C TRP A 231 -37.23 31.97 8.39
N ILE A 232 -37.84 32.73 9.31
CA ILE A 232 -38.62 33.92 8.98
C ILE A 232 -37.70 35.00 8.42
N ASP A 233 -38.05 35.55 7.26
CA ASP A 233 -37.40 36.72 6.71
C ASP A 233 -38.12 37.98 7.22
N TRP A 234 -37.61 38.54 8.32
CA TRP A 234 -38.19 39.74 8.93
C TRP A 234 -38.18 40.95 8.00
N LYS A 235 -37.21 41.04 7.07
CA LYS A 235 -37.09 42.17 6.14
C LYS A 235 -38.18 42.13 5.07
N GLN A 236 -38.51 40.94 4.56
CA GLN A 236 -39.60 40.76 3.61
C GLN A 236 -40.97 40.75 4.29
N THR A 237 -41.04 40.23 5.52
CA THR A 237 -42.24 40.30 6.38
C THR A 237 -42.59 41.74 6.74
N ALA A 238 -41.63 42.65 6.87
CA ALA A 238 -41.92 44.06 7.11
C ALA A 238 -42.47 44.80 5.86
N LYS A 239 -42.20 44.28 4.65
CA LYS A 239 -42.63 44.87 3.38
C LYS A 239 -43.96 44.30 2.87
N LYS A 240 -44.35 43.12 3.34
CA LYS A 240 -45.61 42.44 3.01
C LYS A 240 -46.50 42.40 4.26
N SER A 241 -47.82 42.36 4.12
CA SER A 241 -48.74 42.28 5.27
C SER A 241 -48.76 40.92 5.96
N ASN A 242 -48.00 39.92 5.46
CA ASN A 242 -48.06 38.53 5.89
C ASN A 242 -46.65 38.03 6.25
N VAL A 243 -46.57 37.05 7.17
CA VAL A 243 -45.29 36.47 7.62
C VAL A 243 -44.65 35.65 6.50
N MET A 244 -43.40 35.99 6.16
CA MET A 244 -42.66 35.40 5.06
C MET A 244 -41.52 34.53 5.58
N THR A 245 -41.37 33.32 5.03
CA THR A 245 -40.32 32.35 5.37
C THR A 245 -39.37 32.18 4.19
N LYS A 246 -38.06 32.14 4.49
CA LYS A 246 -37.01 31.84 3.51
C LYS A 246 -37.23 30.44 2.96
N GLU A 247 -37.29 30.34 1.64
CA GLU A 247 -37.26 29.07 0.94
C GLU A 247 -35.80 28.74 0.64
N PHE A 248 -35.32 27.64 1.20
CA PHE A 248 -33.98 27.16 0.97
C PHE A 248 -34.05 26.16 -0.17
N GLU A 249 -33.32 26.42 -1.26
CA GLU A 249 -33.08 25.40 -2.25
C GLU A 249 -32.13 24.39 -1.65
N GLN A 250 -32.58 23.15 -1.53
CA GLN A 250 -31.69 22.07 -1.16
C GLN A 250 -30.83 21.78 -2.38
N GLU A 251 -29.63 22.37 -2.41
CA GLU A 251 -28.63 22.07 -3.43
C GLU A 251 -28.44 20.54 -3.45
N LYS A 252 -28.79 19.90 -4.57
CA LYS A 252 -28.66 18.44 -4.70
C LYS A 252 -27.19 18.09 -4.56
N SER A 253 -26.86 17.22 -3.61
CA SER A 253 -25.52 16.63 -3.50
C SER A 253 -25.12 16.08 -4.87
N THR A 254 -24.01 16.54 -5.42
CA THR A 254 -23.55 16.09 -6.73
C THR A 254 -22.95 14.70 -6.61
N ASP A 255 -23.68 13.70 -7.08
CA ASP A 255 -23.20 12.33 -7.19
C ASP A 255 -21.91 12.30 -8.02
N THR A 256 -20.84 11.75 -7.43
CA THR A 256 -19.52 11.72 -8.06
C THR A 256 -19.12 10.29 -8.41
N LEU A 257 -18.57 10.09 -9.61
CA LEU A 257 -17.92 8.84 -10.00
C LEU A 257 -16.42 9.09 -10.17
N ILE A 258 -15.62 8.42 -9.34
CA ILE A 258 -14.16 8.39 -9.51
C ILE A 258 -13.82 7.23 -10.44
N ILE A 259 -13.10 7.54 -11.51
CA ILE A 259 -12.63 6.59 -12.50
C ILE A 259 -11.12 6.47 -12.40
N LEU A 260 -10.61 5.31 -11.98
CA LEU A 260 -9.19 5.00 -11.98
C LEU A 260 -8.79 4.37 -13.31
N ASP A 261 -7.86 5.01 -14.01
CA ASP A 261 -7.12 4.38 -15.10
C ASP A 261 -6.07 3.43 -14.53
N SER A 262 -6.30 2.14 -14.76
CA SER A 262 -5.43 1.03 -14.39
C SER A 262 -4.95 0.24 -15.61
N CYS A 263 -4.94 0.88 -16.78
CA CYS A 263 -4.29 0.33 -17.97
C CYS A 263 -2.76 0.36 -17.83
N TYR A 264 -2.10 -0.66 -18.36
CA TYR A 264 -0.66 -0.68 -18.55
C TYR A 264 -0.28 0.11 -19.81
N TYR A 265 0.68 1.02 -19.65
CA TYR A 265 1.31 1.78 -20.73
C TYR A 265 2.81 1.48 -20.75
N ASP A 266 3.41 1.40 -21.94
CA ASP A 266 4.85 1.17 -22.05
C ASP A 266 5.64 2.33 -21.43
N GLY A 267 6.70 2.01 -20.69
CA GLY A 267 7.47 3.00 -19.93
C GLY A 267 6.74 3.66 -18.75
N MET A 268 5.56 3.16 -18.35
CA MET A 268 4.79 3.71 -17.22
C MET A 268 5.64 3.82 -15.95
N ASN A 269 5.47 4.95 -15.28
CA ASN A 269 6.00 5.14 -13.94
C ASN A 269 5.12 4.43 -12.89
N LEU A 270 5.53 3.24 -12.44
CA LEU A 270 4.80 2.50 -11.40
C LEU A 270 4.65 3.26 -10.09
N LEU A 271 5.47 4.29 -9.81
CA LEU A 271 5.29 5.14 -8.63
C LEU A 271 4.19 6.18 -8.83
N ALA A 272 4.04 6.71 -10.03
CA ALA A 272 2.90 7.56 -10.39
C ALA A 272 1.59 6.75 -10.38
N TYR A 273 1.61 5.49 -10.82
CA TYR A 273 0.45 4.60 -10.71
C TYR A 273 0.05 4.31 -9.24
N GLU A 274 1.02 4.09 -8.34
CA GLU A 274 0.69 3.98 -6.91
C GLU A 274 0.01 5.26 -6.38
N ALA A 275 0.42 6.43 -6.88
CA ALA A 275 -0.23 7.69 -6.54
C ALA A 275 -1.67 7.77 -7.04
N THR A 276 -2.00 7.24 -8.23
CA THR A 276 -3.38 7.25 -8.73
C THR A 276 -4.31 6.38 -7.87
N VAL A 277 -3.81 5.22 -7.41
CA VAL A 277 -4.53 4.34 -6.47
C VAL A 277 -4.78 5.04 -5.13
N GLU A 278 -3.75 5.65 -4.54
CA GLU A 278 -3.88 6.40 -3.28
C GLU A 278 -4.79 7.62 -3.43
N MET A 279 -4.67 8.37 -4.53
CA MET A 279 -5.49 9.54 -4.82
C MET A 279 -6.96 9.15 -4.93
N SER A 280 -7.25 8.02 -5.60
CA SER A 280 -8.62 7.53 -5.77
C SER A 280 -9.28 7.21 -4.44
N ILE A 281 -8.63 6.45 -3.55
CA ILE A 281 -9.19 6.14 -2.23
C ILE A 281 -9.29 7.37 -1.32
N SER A 282 -8.31 8.26 -1.41
CA SER A 282 -8.27 9.51 -0.63
C SER A 282 -9.39 10.48 -1.03
N LEU A 283 -9.68 10.59 -2.34
CA LEU A 283 -10.83 11.37 -2.84
C LEU A 283 -12.15 10.74 -2.42
N MET A 284 -12.30 9.42 -2.55
CA MET A 284 -13.51 8.72 -2.11
C MET A 284 -13.81 8.98 -0.63
N ASP A 285 -12.80 8.87 0.23
CA ASP A 285 -12.95 9.15 1.66
C ASP A 285 -13.30 10.63 1.93
N THR A 286 -12.66 11.56 1.23
CA THR A 286 -12.90 13.00 1.34
C THR A 286 -14.32 13.38 0.93
N ILE A 287 -14.79 12.92 -0.23
CA ILE A 287 -16.15 13.21 -0.75
C ILE A 287 -17.21 12.61 0.16
N ARG A 288 -16.99 11.39 0.65
CA ARG A 288 -17.91 10.72 1.59
C ARG A 288 -18.02 11.47 2.92
N LYS A 289 -16.89 11.98 3.46
CA LYS A 289 -16.89 12.79 4.70
C LYS A 289 -17.68 14.09 4.54
N GLN A 290 -17.87 14.59 3.32
CA GLN A 290 -18.69 15.75 2.99
C GLN A 290 -20.16 15.39 2.71
N ALA A 291 -20.62 14.18 3.09
CA ALA A 291 -21.98 13.69 2.92
C ALA A 291 -22.48 13.63 1.45
N SER A 292 -21.55 13.59 0.49
CA SER A 292 -21.86 13.37 -0.92
C SER A 292 -21.72 11.89 -1.30
N GLN A 293 -22.52 11.42 -2.27
CA GLN A 293 -22.41 10.04 -2.72
C GLN A 293 -21.26 9.90 -3.71
N VAL A 294 -20.50 8.81 -3.56
CA VAL A 294 -19.37 8.49 -4.42
C VAL A 294 -19.47 7.07 -4.95
N GLY A 295 -19.29 6.92 -6.25
CA GLY A 295 -19.08 5.66 -6.94
C GLY A 295 -17.62 5.54 -7.37
N PHE A 296 -17.19 4.32 -7.66
CA PHE A 296 -15.84 4.03 -8.11
C PHE A 296 -15.85 3.08 -9.31
N LEU A 297 -15.09 3.41 -10.34
CA LEU A 297 -14.89 2.59 -11.52
C LEU A 297 -13.39 2.42 -11.74
N SER A 298 -12.89 1.19 -11.80
CA SER A 298 -11.52 0.93 -12.25
C SER A 298 -11.55 0.30 -13.64
N ILE A 299 -10.76 0.83 -14.57
CA ILE A 299 -10.60 0.30 -15.92
C ILE A 299 -9.14 -0.16 -16.08
N GLY A 300 -8.92 -1.45 -16.29
CA GLY A 300 -7.59 -2.01 -16.52
C GLY A 300 -7.69 -3.37 -17.21
N ALA A 301 -7.05 -4.40 -16.64
CA ALA A 301 -7.19 -5.77 -17.11
C ALA A 301 -8.66 -6.21 -17.03
N ASP A 302 -9.26 -5.96 -15.87
CA ASP A 302 -10.69 -6.10 -15.61
C ASP A 302 -11.33 -4.71 -15.41
N THR A 303 -12.62 -4.62 -15.72
CA THR A 303 -13.43 -3.43 -15.42
C THR A 303 -14.34 -3.73 -14.24
N VAL A 304 -14.21 -2.96 -13.15
CA VAL A 304 -14.98 -3.17 -11.92
C VAL A 304 -15.68 -1.87 -11.54
N LEU A 305 -17.02 -1.92 -11.46
CA LEU A 305 -17.88 -0.79 -11.10
C LEU A 305 -18.48 -0.99 -9.71
N PHE A 306 -18.24 -0.03 -8.83
CA PHE A 306 -18.93 0.16 -7.58
C PHE A 306 -19.90 1.34 -7.73
N PRO A 307 -21.22 1.11 -7.82
CA PRO A 307 -22.18 2.16 -8.13
C PRO A 307 -22.30 3.17 -7.00
N VAL A 308 -22.69 4.40 -7.37
CA VAL A 308 -22.99 5.53 -6.47
C VAL A 308 -24.23 5.21 -5.61
N LYS A 309 -24.04 4.39 -4.57
CA LYS A 309 -25.07 4.04 -3.58
C LYS A 309 -24.40 3.80 -2.25
N HIS A 310 -24.86 4.50 -1.22
CA HIS A 310 -24.33 4.41 0.15
C HIS A 310 -24.44 2.99 0.70
N ASP A 311 -23.30 2.34 0.89
CA ASP A 311 -23.20 1.04 1.56
C ASP A 311 -21.83 0.97 2.28
N PRO A 312 -21.81 0.97 3.61
CA PRO A 312 -20.57 0.89 4.40
C PRO A 312 -19.74 -0.35 4.09
N MET A 313 -20.36 -1.49 3.75
CA MET A 313 -19.63 -2.71 3.43
C MET A 313 -18.81 -2.52 2.14
N LYS A 314 -19.31 -1.80 1.14
CA LYS A 314 -18.63 -1.61 -0.15
C LYS A 314 -17.24 -0.99 -0.02
N MET A 315 -17.02 -0.15 0.97
CA MET A 315 -15.72 0.52 1.13
C MET A 315 -14.61 -0.45 1.50
N GLU A 316 -14.93 -1.51 2.24
CA GLU A 316 -13.99 -2.59 2.51
C GLU A 316 -13.69 -3.38 1.22
N TRP A 317 -14.70 -3.62 0.37
CA TRP A 317 -14.49 -4.24 -0.94
C TRP A 317 -13.66 -3.37 -1.87
N ILE A 318 -13.88 -2.05 -1.87
CA ILE A 318 -13.08 -1.09 -2.64
C ILE A 318 -11.64 -1.10 -2.14
N ARG A 319 -11.38 -1.05 -0.82
CA ARG A 319 -10.03 -1.15 -0.26
C ARG A 319 -9.34 -2.44 -0.67
N LYS A 320 -10.03 -3.58 -0.54
CA LYS A 320 -9.51 -4.89 -0.94
C LYS A 320 -9.21 -4.94 -2.43
N HIS A 321 -10.08 -4.39 -3.28
CA HIS A 321 -9.87 -4.28 -4.72
C HIS A 321 -8.65 -3.41 -5.04
N LEU A 322 -8.57 -2.21 -4.47
CA LEU A 322 -7.44 -1.30 -4.63
C LEU A 322 -6.14 -1.84 -4.04
N THR A 323 -6.17 -2.80 -3.12
CA THR A 323 -4.96 -3.50 -2.66
C THR A 323 -4.42 -4.49 -3.69
N GLN A 324 -5.31 -5.11 -4.47
CA GLN A 324 -4.94 -6.19 -5.39
C GLN A 324 -4.72 -5.69 -6.81
N ILE A 325 -5.27 -4.53 -7.15
CA ILE A 325 -5.18 -3.96 -8.49
C ILE A 325 -3.72 -3.71 -8.91
N GLN A 326 -3.41 -4.14 -10.12
CA GLN A 326 -2.14 -3.94 -10.83
C GLN A 326 -2.46 -3.40 -12.22
N PRO A 327 -1.56 -2.62 -12.84
CA PRO A 327 -1.78 -2.11 -14.17
C PRO A 327 -1.81 -3.27 -15.16
N GLY A 328 -2.80 -3.28 -16.03
CA GLY A 328 -2.96 -4.30 -17.06
C GLY A 328 -3.92 -3.81 -18.13
N THR A 329 -3.74 -4.23 -19.38
CA THR A 329 -4.55 -3.73 -20.51
C THR A 329 -5.07 -4.89 -21.34
N THR A 330 -6.39 -4.93 -21.51
CA THR A 330 -7.03 -5.76 -22.54
C THR A 330 -7.51 -4.90 -23.73
N LYS A 331 -7.93 -3.66 -23.48
CA LYS A 331 -8.36 -2.67 -24.46
C LYS A 331 -7.88 -1.27 -24.06
N PRO A 332 -7.73 -0.32 -25.00
CA PRO A 332 -7.40 1.07 -24.68
C PRO A 332 -8.39 1.70 -23.69
N PHE A 333 -7.87 2.46 -22.73
CA PHE A 333 -8.66 3.10 -21.67
C PHE A 333 -9.81 3.93 -22.24
N ALA A 334 -9.53 4.81 -23.21
CA ALA A 334 -10.52 5.69 -23.84
C ALA A 334 -11.72 4.93 -24.44
N SER A 335 -11.47 3.81 -25.13
CA SER A 335 -12.54 2.99 -25.71
C SER A 335 -13.44 2.37 -24.63
N LYS A 336 -12.84 1.85 -23.56
CA LYS A 336 -13.58 1.23 -22.46
C LYS A 336 -14.33 2.29 -21.62
N LEU A 337 -13.71 3.44 -21.42
CA LEU A 337 -14.35 4.61 -20.81
C LEU A 337 -15.60 5.01 -21.60
N LYS A 338 -15.52 5.12 -22.93
CA LYS A 338 -16.67 5.43 -23.78
C LYS A 338 -17.81 4.42 -23.58
N GLU A 339 -17.50 3.13 -23.55
CA GLU A 339 -18.48 2.07 -23.32
C GLU A 339 -19.18 2.22 -21.96
N GLU A 340 -18.43 2.35 -20.88
CA GLU A 340 -19.03 2.48 -19.53
C GLU A 340 -19.80 3.80 -19.36
N MET A 341 -19.32 4.89 -19.95
CA MET A 341 -20.00 6.19 -19.90
C MET A 341 -21.33 6.21 -20.66
N THR A 342 -21.53 5.33 -21.65
CA THR A 342 -22.84 5.17 -22.31
C THR A 342 -23.88 4.47 -21.44
N LYS A 343 -23.46 3.61 -20.51
CA LYS A 343 -24.34 2.88 -19.58
C LYS A 343 -24.83 3.78 -18.44
N ILE A 344 -24.07 4.82 -18.11
CA ILE A 344 -24.41 5.79 -17.07
C ILE A 344 -25.38 6.82 -17.65
N THR A 345 -26.65 6.75 -17.26
CA THR A 345 -27.71 7.65 -17.72
C THR A 345 -27.89 8.89 -16.85
N SER A 346 -27.47 8.84 -15.59
CA SER A 346 -27.59 9.97 -14.65
C SER A 346 -26.56 11.07 -14.95
N SER A 347 -26.95 12.33 -14.71
CA SER A 347 -25.99 13.44 -14.63
C SER A 347 -25.18 13.28 -13.34
N ILE A 348 -23.90 12.97 -13.49
CA ILE A 348 -22.95 12.76 -12.40
C ILE A 348 -21.67 13.54 -12.69
N TYR A 349 -20.98 13.95 -11.63
CA TYR A 349 -19.64 14.54 -11.75
C TYR A 349 -18.62 13.42 -11.90
N VAL A 350 -17.79 13.48 -12.94
CA VAL A 350 -16.82 12.44 -13.25
C VAL A 350 -15.42 12.94 -12.92
N VAL A 351 -14.68 12.21 -12.08
CA VAL A 351 -13.28 12.49 -11.77
C VAL A 351 -12.44 11.34 -12.29
N ILE A 352 -11.61 11.60 -13.30
CA ILE A 352 -10.70 10.60 -13.88
C ILE A 352 -9.32 10.78 -13.28
N VAL A 353 -8.74 9.71 -12.74
CA VAL A 353 -7.38 9.70 -12.20
C VAL A 353 -6.53 8.83 -13.12
N THR A 354 -5.54 9.42 -13.79
CA THR A 354 -4.70 8.71 -14.78
C THR A 354 -3.24 9.18 -14.74
N THR A 355 -2.36 8.33 -15.28
CA THR A 355 -0.94 8.63 -15.53
C THR A 355 -0.63 8.86 -17.01
N HIS A 356 -1.63 8.80 -17.89
CA HIS A 356 -1.45 8.88 -19.34
C HIS A 356 -2.55 9.73 -19.98
N LEU A 357 -2.15 10.64 -20.88
CA LEU A 357 -3.06 11.44 -21.68
C LEU A 357 -2.76 11.19 -23.16
N ASP A 358 -3.80 10.83 -23.92
CA ASP A 358 -3.74 10.68 -25.37
C ASP A 358 -4.90 11.43 -26.05
N GLU A 359 -4.80 11.58 -27.37
CA GLU A 359 -5.85 12.25 -28.16
C GLU A 359 -7.19 11.50 -28.08
N GLN A 360 -7.15 10.16 -28.04
CA GLN A 360 -8.35 9.32 -27.98
C GLN A 360 -9.16 9.57 -26.69
N LEU A 361 -8.47 9.79 -25.56
CA LEU A 361 -9.09 10.14 -24.29
C LEU A 361 -9.75 11.51 -24.37
N ILE A 362 -9.09 12.52 -24.95
CA ILE A 362 -9.67 13.85 -25.12
C ILE A 362 -10.93 13.79 -25.97
N GLU A 363 -10.89 13.13 -27.13
CA GLU A 363 -12.05 12.95 -28.00
C GLU A 363 -13.21 12.26 -27.26
N THR A 364 -12.88 11.23 -26.47
CA THR A 364 -13.86 10.53 -25.65
C THR A 364 -14.51 11.46 -24.64
N LEU A 365 -13.75 12.33 -23.99
CA LEU A 365 -14.26 13.28 -22.99
C LEU A 365 -15.11 14.38 -23.61
N GLN A 366 -14.74 14.87 -24.79
CA GLN A 366 -15.57 15.81 -25.54
C GLN A 366 -16.94 15.21 -25.86
N HIS A 367 -17.00 13.94 -26.29
CA HIS A 367 -18.25 13.24 -26.51
C HIS A 367 -19.08 13.00 -25.24
N VAL A 368 -18.41 12.75 -24.10
CA VAL A 368 -19.08 12.56 -22.80
C VAL A 368 -19.66 13.88 -22.28
N ARG A 369 -18.98 15.01 -22.49
CA ARG A 369 -19.40 16.35 -22.07
C ARG A 369 -20.65 16.83 -22.80
N LEU A 370 -20.83 16.50 -24.07
CA LEU A 370 -22.04 16.81 -24.85
C LEU A 370 -23.35 16.30 -24.21
N ARG A 371 -23.27 15.46 -23.17
CA ARG A 371 -24.41 14.93 -22.40
C ARG A 371 -24.63 15.59 -21.03
N ASP A 372 -24.26 16.86 -20.85
CA ASP A 372 -24.38 17.62 -19.58
C ASP A 372 -23.65 16.96 -18.38
N LYS A 373 -22.54 16.26 -18.66
CA LYS A 373 -21.68 15.69 -17.61
C LYS A 373 -20.48 16.60 -17.39
N LYS A 374 -20.31 17.04 -16.15
CA LYS A 374 -19.09 17.74 -15.71
C LYS A 374 -17.98 16.72 -15.49
N ALA A 375 -16.80 16.98 -16.05
CA ALA A 375 -15.65 16.09 -15.96
C ALA A 375 -14.41 16.82 -15.44
N MET A 376 -13.65 16.13 -14.61
CA MET A 376 -12.36 16.53 -14.10
C MET A 376 -11.33 15.44 -14.40
N ILE A 377 -10.12 15.84 -14.77
CA ILE A 377 -8.98 14.93 -14.87
C ILE A 377 -7.94 15.30 -13.82
N ILE A 378 -7.49 14.29 -13.08
CA ILE A 378 -6.31 14.32 -12.23
C ILE A 378 -5.23 13.53 -12.96
N PHE A 379 -4.29 14.26 -13.57
CA PHE A 379 -3.16 13.71 -14.27
C PHE A 379 -1.95 13.68 -13.35
N ILE A 380 -1.39 12.49 -13.11
CA ILE A 380 -0.27 12.29 -12.20
C ILE A 380 0.98 11.86 -12.96
N GLN A 381 2.02 12.69 -12.96
CA GLN A 381 3.28 12.41 -13.65
C GLN A 381 4.44 13.21 -13.03
N ALA A 382 5.66 12.73 -13.22
CA ALA A 382 6.85 13.48 -12.81
C ALA A 382 7.03 14.73 -13.67
N GLU A 383 7.38 15.87 -13.07
CA GLU A 383 7.41 17.18 -13.75
C GLU A 383 8.27 17.13 -15.02
N LYS A 384 9.46 16.53 -14.92
CA LYS A 384 10.38 16.36 -16.05
C LYS A 384 9.98 15.30 -17.08
N ARG A 385 8.99 14.45 -16.78
CA ARG A 385 8.48 13.41 -17.71
C ARG A 385 7.25 13.88 -18.47
N ILE A 386 6.66 15.02 -18.12
CA ILE A 386 5.57 15.62 -18.87
C ILE A 386 6.12 16.13 -20.20
N THR A 387 5.59 15.57 -21.29
CA THR A 387 6.01 15.88 -22.65
C THR A 387 5.36 17.18 -23.15
N ALA A 388 5.94 17.79 -24.19
CA ALA A 388 5.36 18.95 -24.85
C ALA A 388 3.96 18.66 -25.42
N LEU A 389 3.75 17.43 -25.93
CA LEU A 389 2.43 16.98 -26.38
C LEU A 389 1.43 16.95 -25.23
N GLU A 390 1.77 16.34 -24.09
CA GLU A 390 0.89 16.32 -22.91
C GLU A 390 0.56 17.74 -22.43
N HIS A 391 1.50 18.68 -22.46
CA HIS A 391 1.21 20.09 -22.17
C HIS A 391 0.18 20.69 -23.14
N GLN A 392 0.27 20.41 -24.44
CA GLN A 392 -0.73 20.85 -25.42
C GLN A 392 -2.10 20.21 -25.17
N LEU A 393 -2.13 18.92 -24.86
CA LEU A 393 -3.34 18.16 -24.52
C LEU A 393 -4.02 18.73 -23.26
N ILE A 394 -3.25 19.07 -22.22
CA ILE A 394 -3.75 19.71 -21.00
C ILE A 394 -4.39 21.07 -21.30
N GLN A 395 -3.74 21.90 -22.13
CA GLN A 395 -4.30 23.21 -22.51
C GLN A 395 -5.57 23.07 -23.34
N ARG A 396 -5.61 22.09 -24.26
CA ARG A 396 -6.81 21.79 -25.04
C ARG A 396 -7.98 21.39 -24.14
N LEU A 397 -7.76 20.51 -23.17
CA LEU A 397 -8.77 20.11 -22.20
C LEU A 397 -9.30 21.30 -21.38
N ARG A 398 -8.42 22.20 -20.94
CA ARG A 398 -8.82 23.43 -20.22
C ARG A 398 -9.67 24.36 -21.08
N ASN A 399 -9.29 24.57 -22.34
CA ASN A 399 -10.07 25.36 -23.29
C ASN A 399 -11.43 24.71 -23.58
N ASP A 400 -11.48 23.38 -23.58
CA ASP A 400 -12.71 22.58 -23.67
C ASP A 400 -13.47 22.53 -22.34
N GLY A 401 -13.16 23.39 -21.35
CA GLY A 401 -13.88 23.48 -20.08
C GLY A 401 -13.85 22.22 -19.22
N VAL A 402 -12.91 21.29 -19.49
CA VAL A 402 -12.60 20.15 -18.63
C VAL A 402 -11.53 20.62 -17.67
N GLY A 403 -11.79 20.56 -16.38
CA GLY A 403 -10.80 21.01 -15.40
C GLY A 403 -9.75 19.94 -15.20
N VAL A 404 -8.51 20.40 -15.25
CA VAL A 404 -7.33 19.53 -15.24
C VAL A 404 -6.45 19.90 -14.06
N CYS A 405 -6.32 18.96 -13.14
CA CYS A 405 -5.38 19.01 -12.04
C CYS A 405 -4.16 18.16 -12.41
N VAL A 406 -2.97 18.77 -12.42
CA VAL A 406 -1.72 18.06 -12.62
C VAL A 406 -1.06 17.90 -11.25
N LEU A 407 -0.78 16.66 -10.85
CA LEU A 407 -0.08 16.35 -9.60
C LEU A 407 1.31 15.82 -9.92
N THR A 408 2.33 16.53 -9.47
CA THR A 408 3.74 16.13 -9.57
C THR A 408 4.28 15.76 -8.20
N GLU A 409 5.56 15.41 -8.11
CA GLU A 409 6.28 15.25 -6.84
C GLU A 409 6.09 16.41 -5.86
N LYS A 410 5.90 17.65 -6.33
CA LYS A 410 5.69 18.83 -5.46
C LYS A 410 4.38 18.72 -4.68
N GLU A 411 3.28 18.45 -5.37
CA GLU A 411 1.95 18.36 -4.77
C GLU A 411 1.76 17.04 -4.02
N LEU A 412 2.29 15.93 -4.55
CA LEU A 412 2.10 14.59 -3.96
C LEU A 412 2.79 14.39 -2.61
N VAL A 413 3.84 15.15 -2.32
CA VAL A 413 4.59 15.08 -1.06
C VAL A 413 3.88 15.85 0.06
N MET A 414 2.95 16.75 -0.27
CA MET A 414 2.16 17.51 0.70
C MET A 414 1.18 16.59 1.46
N ASP A 415 0.89 16.97 2.71
CA ASP A 415 -0.10 16.32 3.56
C ASP A 415 -0.83 17.40 4.38
N PRO A 416 -2.04 17.82 3.98
CA PRO A 416 -2.92 17.25 2.96
C PRO A 416 -2.45 17.48 1.52
N VAL A 417 -2.90 16.61 0.59
CA VAL A 417 -2.67 16.80 -0.85
C VAL A 417 -3.62 17.86 -1.36
N GLU A 418 -3.09 18.89 -2.03
CA GLU A 418 -3.88 19.93 -2.66
C GLU A 418 -4.26 19.53 -4.08
N VAL A 419 -5.57 19.47 -4.34
CA VAL A 419 -6.12 19.25 -5.67
C VAL A 419 -6.70 20.57 -6.13
N ILE A 420 -5.90 21.29 -6.93
CA ILE A 420 -6.29 22.59 -7.48
C ILE A 420 -7.00 22.37 -8.80
N THR A 421 -8.20 22.91 -8.90
CA THR A 421 -8.99 22.90 -10.12
C THR A 421 -8.70 24.17 -10.94
N TRP A 422 -8.42 24.00 -12.23
CA TRP A 422 -8.09 25.06 -13.18
C TRP A 422 -9.02 25.01 -14.39
#